data_AF-A0A6S6QLR4-F1
#
_entry.id   AF-A0A6S6QLR4-F1
#
_cell.length_a   1.000
_cell.length_b   1.000
_cell.length_c   1.000
_cell.angle_alpha   90.00
_cell.angle_beta   90.00
_cell.angle_gamma   90.00
#
_symmetry.space_group_name_H-M   'P 1'
#
loop_
_entity.id
_entity.type
_entity.pdbx_description
1 polymer ?
#
loop_
_entity_poly.entity_id
_entity_poly.type
_entity_poly.pdbx_seq_one_letter_code
_entity_poly.pdbx_strand_id
1 'polypeptide(L)'
;MSSQTTDLNALYGAVFDPGADVREPEKARRQQTLFALNKYHGTLKAMMAAAEKKAPASYCLFNEFSYLWLVNAKGAILLALEETLESSDSETTYPAARSCKLISKDMKLGHPALLASQKGARIAGEIMFDLTSKPPGWIINNRSGRYGSAKIGRTRDHLVNVAKLFKKYDITVRPSFWAGA
;
A
#
# COMPACT_ATOMS: atom_id res chain seq x y z
N MET A 1 -3.10 -3.92 -36.64
CA MET A 1 -2.09 -3.95 -35.56
C MET A 1 -2.75 -4.57 -34.33
N SER A 2 -2.42 -5.81 -33.97
CA SER A 2 -3.04 -6.44 -32.80
C SER A 2 -2.50 -5.77 -31.53
N SER A 3 -3.39 -5.14 -30.76
CA SER A 3 -3.11 -4.76 -29.39
C SER A 3 -2.72 -6.02 -28.62
N GLN A 4 -1.43 -6.22 -28.34
CA GLN A 4 -1.02 -7.24 -27.39
C GLN A 4 -1.59 -6.84 -26.03
N THR A 5 -2.59 -7.59 -25.58
CA THR A 5 -3.17 -7.41 -24.25
C THR A 5 -2.06 -7.71 -23.24
N THR A 6 -1.61 -6.68 -22.51
CA THR A 6 -0.54 -6.83 -21.52
C THR A 6 -0.99 -7.83 -20.45
N ASP A 7 -0.24 -8.90 -20.26
CA ASP A 7 -0.53 -9.88 -19.21
C ASP A 7 -0.19 -9.32 -17.83
N LEU A 8 -1.22 -8.86 -17.13
CA LEU A 8 -1.09 -8.32 -15.77
C LEU A 8 -0.71 -9.39 -14.73
N ASN A 9 -0.95 -10.66 -15.01
CA ASN A 9 -0.54 -11.75 -14.11
C ASN A 9 0.98 -11.92 -14.17
N ALA A 10 1.59 -11.90 -15.36
CA ALA A 10 3.05 -11.90 -15.46
C ALA A 10 3.68 -10.66 -14.81
N LEU A 11 3.02 -9.50 -14.89
CA LEU A 11 3.59 -8.26 -14.35
C LEU A 11 3.47 -8.14 -12.83
N TYR A 12 2.29 -8.43 -12.26
CA TYR A 12 1.98 -8.12 -10.85
C TYR A 12 1.46 -9.34 -10.07
N GLY A 13 1.47 -10.50 -10.73
CA GLY A 13 0.90 -11.76 -10.27
C GLY A 13 -0.64 -11.82 -10.41
N ALA A 14 -1.18 -13.03 -10.28
CA ALA A 14 -2.62 -13.28 -10.34
C ALA A 14 -3.38 -12.53 -9.24
N VAL A 15 -4.66 -12.23 -9.49
CA VAL A 15 -5.54 -11.68 -8.45
C VAL A 15 -5.74 -12.72 -7.36
N PHE A 16 -5.50 -12.35 -6.12
CA PHE A 16 -5.73 -13.17 -4.94
C PHE A 16 -6.88 -12.57 -4.13
N ASP A 17 -7.82 -13.42 -3.73
CA ASP A 17 -8.95 -13.08 -2.86
C ASP A 17 -8.73 -13.75 -1.48
N PRO A 18 -8.50 -12.98 -0.40
CA PRO A 18 -8.31 -13.52 0.93
C PRO A 18 -9.57 -14.13 1.56
N GLY A 19 -10.75 -13.99 0.94
CA GLY A 19 -11.97 -14.67 1.35
C GLY A 19 -12.34 -14.46 2.82
N ALA A 20 -12.41 -15.55 3.59
CA ALA A 20 -12.81 -15.54 5.00
C ALA A 20 -11.82 -14.81 5.93
N ASP A 21 -10.58 -14.59 5.50
CA ASP A 21 -9.53 -13.94 6.31
C ASP A 21 -9.68 -12.40 6.38
N VAL A 22 -10.71 -11.85 5.72
CA VAL A 22 -11.08 -10.43 5.80
C VAL A 22 -12.11 -10.24 6.90
N ARG A 23 -11.83 -9.34 7.85
CA ARG A 23 -12.77 -9.02 8.93
C ARG A 23 -13.91 -8.14 8.41
N GLU A 24 -15.09 -8.24 9.03
CA GLU A 24 -16.27 -7.47 8.61
C GLU A 24 -16.02 -5.96 8.45
N PRO A 25 -15.32 -5.26 9.37
CA PRO A 25 -15.04 -3.84 9.19
C PRO A 25 -14.18 -3.54 7.95
N GLU A 26 -13.29 -4.46 7.56
CA GLU A 26 -12.47 -4.31 6.35
C GLU A 26 -13.28 -4.58 5.07
N LYS A 27 -14.41 -5.29 5.15
CA LYS A 27 -15.36 -5.49 4.04
C LYS A 27 -16.33 -4.33 3.91
N ALA A 28 -16.82 -3.84 5.04
CA ALA A 28 -17.89 -2.85 5.09
C ALA A 28 -17.41 -1.42 4.84
N ARG A 29 -16.12 -1.14 5.07
CA ARG A 29 -15.60 0.22 5.11
C ARG A 29 -14.51 0.47 4.10
N ARG A 30 -14.49 1.70 3.63
CA ARG A 30 -13.44 2.26 2.78
C ARG A 30 -12.57 3.16 3.63
N GLN A 31 -11.25 3.04 3.50
CA GLN A 31 -10.32 3.96 4.16
C GLN A 31 -10.55 5.41 3.70
N GLN A 32 -10.56 6.35 4.65
CA GLN A 32 -10.82 7.77 4.37
C GLN A 32 -9.67 8.41 3.60
N THR A 33 -8.45 7.96 3.84
CA THR A 33 -7.23 8.38 3.14
C THR A 33 -7.01 7.64 1.82
N LEU A 34 -8.00 6.88 1.32
CA LEU A 34 -7.85 6.13 0.06
C LEU A 34 -7.79 7.05 -1.17
N PHE A 35 -6.70 6.97 -1.91
CA PHE A 35 -6.56 7.60 -3.21
C PHE A 35 -5.91 6.69 -4.26
N ALA A 36 -6.24 6.93 -5.53
CA ALA A 36 -5.63 6.24 -6.66
C ALA A 36 -4.41 7.02 -7.17
N LEU A 37 -3.29 6.32 -7.38
CA LEU A 37 -2.03 6.96 -7.76
C LEU A 37 -2.16 7.75 -9.06
N ASN A 38 -2.87 7.22 -10.05
CA ASN A 38 -3.05 7.89 -11.35
C ASN A 38 -3.64 9.31 -11.23
N LYS A 39 -4.49 9.56 -10.24
CA LYS A 39 -5.12 10.85 -9.99
C LYS A 39 -4.29 11.75 -9.07
N TYR A 40 -3.57 11.18 -8.10
CA TYR A 40 -2.93 11.93 -7.01
C TYR A 40 -1.39 11.83 -6.97
N HIS A 41 -0.75 11.31 -8.01
CA HIS A 41 0.71 11.15 -8.07
C HIS A 41 1.48 12.46 -7.86
N GLY A 42 0.99 13.59 -8.38
CA GLY A 42 1.62 14.90 -8.17
C GLY A 42 1.67 15.31 -6.70
N THR A 43 0.56 15.11 -5.98
CA THR A 43 0.49 15.36 -4.52
C THR A 43 1.43 14.45 -3.76
N LEU A 44 1.41 13.14 -4.04
CA LEU A 44 2.32 12.18 -3.39
C LEU A 44 3.79 12.56 -3.63
N LYS A 45 4.17 12.88 -4.88
CA LYS A 45 5.52 13.29 -5.24
C LYS A 45 5.96 14.55 -4.49
N ALA A 46 5.08 15.55 -4.38
CA ALA A 46 5.37 16.78 -3.62
C ALA A 46 5.58 16.49 -2.12
N MET A 47 4.73 15.64 -1.53
CA MET A 47 4.87 15.23 -0.13
C MET A 47 6.17 14.43 0.11
N MET A 48 6.53 13.52 -0.81
CA MET A 48 7.78 12.77 -0.75
C MET A 48 9.00 13.70 -0.82
N ALA A 49 9.02 14.63 -1.77
CA ALA A 49 10.10 15.62 -1.88
C ALA A 49 10.21 16.54 -0.64
N ALA A 50 9.07 16.90 -0.03
CA ALA A 50 9.05 17.66 1.21
C ALA A 50 9.61 16.86 2.39
N ALA A 51 9.29 15.57 2.49
CA ALA A 51 9.83 14.68 3.51
C ALA A 51 11.35 14.43 3.34
N GLU A 52 11.86 14.35 2.11
CA GLU A 52 13.31 14.29 1.85
C GLU A 52 14.06 15.53 2.39
N LYS A 53 13.40 16.70 2.33
CA LYS A 53 13.90 17.96 2.89
C LYS A 53 13.64 18.10 4.40
N LYS A 54 13.10 17.06 5.05
CA LYS A 54 12.69 17.06 6.47
C LYS A 54 11.68 18.17 6.81
N ALA A 55 10.82 18.54 5.86
CA ALA A 55 9.72 19.45 6.16
C ALA A 55 8.82 18.82 7.23
N PRO A 56 8.57 19.48 8.38
CA PRO A 56 8.07 18.80 9.58
C PRO A 56 6.80 17.97 9.37
N ALA A 57 5.78 18.52 8.69
CA ALA A 57 4.51 17.83 8.48
C ALA A 57 4.65 16.57 7.61
N SER A 58 5.27 16.68 6.44
CA SER A 58 5.47 15.53 5.55
C SER A 58 6.42 14.51 6.16
N TYR A 59 7.49 14.97 6.81
CA TYR A 59 8.44 14.09 7.49
C TYR A 59 7.76 13.28 8.59
N CYS A 60 6.96 13.94 9.46
CA CYS A 60 6.17 13.28 10.49
C CYS A 60 5.24 12.22 9.89
N LEU A 61 4.50 12.56 8.84
CA LEU A 61 3.56 11.63 8.20
C LEU A 61 4.24 10.36 7.68
N PHE A 62 5.36 10.47 6.96
CA PHE A 62 6.06 9.30 6.41
C PHE A 62 6.91 8.53 7.42
N ASN A 63 7.33 9.17 8.51
CA ASN A 63 8.08 8.52 9.57
C ASN A 63 7.16 7.75 10.52
N GLU A 64 6.08 8.40 10.96
CA GLU A 64 5.20 7.88 12.01
C GLU A 64 4.08 6.99 11.50
N PHE A 65 3.62 7.15 10.26
CA PHE A 65 2.47 6.39 9.75
C PHE A 65 2.89 5.43 8.62
N SER A 66 2.22 4.27 8.57
CA SER A 66 2.40 3.33 7.47
C SER A 66 1.54 3.73 6.28
N TYR A 67 2.17 3.87 5.11
CA TYR A 67 1.47 4.06 3.84
C TYR A 67 1.26 2.71 3.18
N LEU A 68 0.04 2.22 3.21
CA LEU A 68 -0.36 1.00 2.51
C LEU A 68 -0.50 1.29 1.02
N TRP A 69 -0.05 0.35 0.20
CA TRP A 69 -0.33 0.34 -1.24
C TRP A 69 -0.76 -1.04 -1.71
N LEU A 70 -1.55 -1.09 -2.77
CA LEU A 70 -1.83 -2.32 -3.49
C LEU A 70 -2.02 -2.07 -4.99
N VAL A 71 -1.83 -3.11 -5.79
CA VAL A 71 -2.25 -3.16 -7.19
C VAL A 71 -3.57 -3.92 -7.26
N ASN A 72 -4.64 -3.26 -7.68
CA ASN A 72 -5.96 -3.90 -7.79
C ASN A 72 -6.04 -4.85 -9.00
N ALA A 73 -7.19 -5.52 -9.16
CA ALA A 73 -7.42 -6.45 -10.26
C ALA A 73 -7.19 -5.84 -11.66
N LYS A 74 -7.42 -4.54 -11.83
CA LYS A 74 -7.25 -3.79 -13.09
C LYS A 74 -5.83 -3.25 -13.29
N GLY A 75 -4.91 -3.49 -12.37
CA GLY A 75 -3.53 -3.01 -12.47
C GLY A 75 -3.31 -1.56 -11.99
N ALA A 76 -4.30 -0.94 -11.34
CA ALA A 76 -4.16 0.39 -10.77
C ALA A 76 -3.59 0.33 -9.35
N ILE A 77 -2.71 1.27 -9.01
CA ILE A 77 -2.19 1.43 -7.64
C ILE A 77 -3.18 2.24 -6.81
N LEU A 78 -3.60 1.66 -5.70
CA LEU A 78 -4.37 2.31 -4.64
C LEU A 78 -3.48 2.50 -3.41
N LEU A 79 -3.65 3.63 -2.73
CA LEU A 79 -2.81 4.09 -1.63
C LEU A 79 -3.67 4.64 -0.50
N ALA A 80 -3.21 4.46 0.73
CA ALA A 80 -3.82 5.03 1.91
C ALA A 80 -2.84 4.99 3.09
N LEU A 81 -3.13 5.73 4.15
CA LEU A 81 -2.53 5.46 5.45
C LEU A 81 -3.16 4.19 6.04
N GLU A 82 -2.39 3.44 6.83
CA GLU A 82 -2.98 2.42 7.70
C GLU A 82 -3.88 3.14 8.71
N GLU A 83 -5.18 2.84 8.67
CA GLU A 83 -6.19 3.45 9.53
C GLU A 83 -6.66 2.47 10.60
N THR A 84 -7.22 3.01 11.67
CA THR A 84 -7.85 2.29 12.76
C THR A 84 -9.25 2.81 13.00
N LEU A 85 -10.10 1.91 13.46
CA LEU A 85 -11.42 2.19 14.00
C LEU A 85 -11.36 2.09 15.51
N GLU A 86 -12.06 2.96 16.23
CA GLU A 86 -12.17 2.90 17.69
C GLU A 86 -12.93 1.64 18.18
N SER A 87 -13.88 1.16 17.35
CA SER A 87 -14.64 -0.07 17.57
C SER A 87 -15.25 -0.57 16.25
N SER A 88 -15.85 -1.77 16.21
CA SER A 88 -16.50 -2.30 15.00
C SER A 88 -17.65 -1.42 14.50
N ASP A 89 -18.30 -0.73 15.41
CA ASP A 89 -19.54 0.01 15.18
C ASP A 89 -19.30 1.52 15.07
N SER A 90 -18.09 2.00 15.41
CA SER A 90 -17.74 3.43 15.36
C SER A 90 -17.53 3.89 13.92
N GLU A 91 -18.17 4.96 13.47
CA GLU A 91 -17.95 5.55 12.13
C GLU A 91 -16.60 6.28 11.99
N THR A 92 -15.90 6.50 13.11
CA THR A 92 -14.66 7.27 13.12
C THR A 92 -13.45 6.39 12.81
N THR A 93 -12.76 6.72 11.71
CA THR A 93 -11.44 6.18 11.38
C THR A 93 -10.36 7.24 11.57
N TYR A 94 -9.17 6.83 12.00
CA TYR A 94 -7.99 7.70 12.05
C TYR A 94 -6.73 6.93 11.67
N PRO A 95 -5.70 7.59 11.12
CA PRO A 95 -4.41 6.94 10.86
C PRO A 95 -3.77 6.38 12.12
N ALA A 96 -3.23 5.16 12.03
CA ALA A 96 -2.52 4.49 13.11
C ALA A 96 -1.04 4.88 13.10
N ALA A 97 -0.59 5.61 14.13
CA ALA A 97 0.84 5.88 14.31
C ALA A 97 1.57 4.60 14.75
N ARG A 98 2.74 4.32 14.15
CA ARG A 98 3.58 3.16 14.43
C ARG A 98 4.10 3.13 15.87
N SER A 99 4.34 4.32 16.44
CA SER A 99 4.90 4.52 17.78
C SER A 99 3.84 4.44 18.89
N CYS A 100 2.56 4.55 18.54
CA CYS A 100 1.46 4.49 19.50
C CYS A 100 0.91 3.08 19.62
N LYS A 101 0.70 2.63 20.86
CA LYS A 101 -0.11 1.43 21.11
C LYS A 101 -1.56 1.75 20.74
N LEU A 102 -2.21 0.81 20.06
CA LEU A 102 -3.65 0.84 19.88
C LEU A 102 -4.35 0.90 21.23
N ILE A 103 -5.42 1.68 21.33
CA ILE A 103 -6.31 1.61 22.49
C ILE A 103 -7.01 0.24 22.42
N SER A 104 -7.33 -0.36 23.57
CA SER A 104 -7.70 -1.79 23.66
C SER A 104 -8.88 -2.25 22.80
N LYS A 105 -9.72 -1.33 22.32
CA LYS A 105 -10.87 -1.60 21.45
C LYS A 105 -10.58 -1.31 19.97
N ASP A 106 -9.46 -0.67 19.67
CA ASP A 106 -9.17 -0.23 18.33
C ASP A 106 -8.86 -1.41 17.40
N MET A 107 -9.33 -1.30 16.16
CA MET A 107 -9.08 -2.28 15.12
C MET A 107 -8.46 -1.63 13.90
N LYS A 108 -7.29 -2.14 13.49
CA LYS A 108 -6.65 -1.72 12.24
C LYS A 108 -7.47 -2.13 11.01
N LEU A 109 -7.55 -1.25 10.03
CA LEU A 109 -8.03 -1.51 8.68
C LEU A 109 -6.81 -1.80 7.79
N GLY A 110 -6.64 -3.06 7.39
CA GLY A 110 -5.51 -3.49 6.57
C GLY A 110 -5.75 -3.32 5.07
N HIS A 111 -4.88 -3.95 4.26
CA HIS A 111 -4.92 -3.85 2.79
C HIS A 111 -6.28 -4.08 2.13
N PRO A 112 -7.15 -5.03 2.57
CA PRO A 112 -8.45 -5.23 1.95
C PRO A 112 -9.34 -3.97 1.97
N ALA A 113 -9.22 -3.11 2.98
CA ALA A 113 -10.05 -1.90 3.09
C ALA A 113 -9.74 -0.86 1.98
N LEU A 114 -8.61 -1.00 1.26
CA LEU A 114 -8.30 -0.18 0.09
C LEU A 114 -9.12 -0.62 -1.14
N LEU A 115 -9.62 -1.86 -1.16
CA LEU A 115 -10.37 -2.40 -2.29
C LEU A 115 -11.87 -2.04 -2.24
N ALA A 116 -12.34 -1.53 -1.10
CA ALA A 116 -13.76 -1.30 -0.83
C ALA A 116 -14.58 -2.57 -1.16
N SER A 117 -15.44 -2.53 -2.19
CA SER A 117 -16.25 -3.67 -2.63
C SER A 117 -15.53 -4.67 -3.54
N GLN A 118 -14.26 -4.45 -3.89
CA GLN A 118 -13.48 -5.41 -4.69
C GLN A 118 -12.93 -6.53 -3.80
N LYS A 119 -13.03 -7.77 -4.29
CA LYS A 119 -12.67 -8.95 -3.50
C LYS A 119 -11.16 -9.20 -3.39
N GLY A 120 -10.40 -8.85 -4.42
CA GLY A 120 -8.99 -9.26 -4.53
C GLY A 120 -8.05 -8.21 -5.10
N ALA A 121 -6.77 -8.37 -4.75
CA ALA A 121 -5.66 -7.58 -5.27
C ALA A 121 -4.60 -8.49 -5.88
N ARG A 122 -3.73 -7.90 -6.70
CA ARG A 122 -2.59 -8.60 -7.29
C ARG A 122 -1.45 -8.66 -6.28
N ILE A 123 -0.94 -7.52 -5.83
CA ILE A 123 0.16 -7.47 -4.87
C ILE A 123 0.00 -6.23 -3.99
N ALA A 124 0.44 -6.29 -2.74
CA ALA A 124 0.36 -5.17 -1.81
C ALA A 124 1.56 -5.11 -0.87
N GLY A 125 1.74 -3.96 -0.24
CA GLY A 125 2.69 -3.75 0.84
C GLY A 125 2.70 -2.29 1.30
N GLU A 126 3.88 -1.76 1.62
CA GLU A 126 4.02 -0.42 2.20
C GLU A 126 5.03 0.44 1.44
N ILE A 127 4.82 1.77 1.47
CA ILE A 127 5.82 2.78 1.11
C ILE A 127 6.52 3.25 2.38
N MET A 128 7.84 3.37 2.33
CA MET A 128 8.63 3.88 3.45
C MET A 128 9.74 4.80 2.95
N PHE A 129 10.09 5.81 3.76
CA PHE A 129 11.33 6.55 3.58
C PHE A 129 12.44 5.83 4.35
N ASP A 130 13.34 5.17 3.63
CA ASP A 130 14.46 4.44 4.23
C ASP A 130 15.58 5.43 4.58
N LEU A 131 15.62 5.81 5.85
CA LEU A 131 16.69 6.66 6.42
C LEU A 131 17.98 5.89 6.69
N THR A 132 17.95 4.55 6.63
CA THR A 132 19.11 3.71 6.93
C THR A 132 20.00 3.50 5.70
N SER A 133 19.46 3.67 4.49
CA SER A 133 20.25 3.65 3.27
C SER A 133 21.13 4.89 3.13
N LYS A 134 22.26 4.75 2.43
CA LYS A 134 23.16 5.86 2.09
C LYS A 134 23.27 5.98 0.56
N PRO A 135 22.69 7.01 -0.07
CA PRO A 135 21.83 8.05 0.51
C PRO A 135 20.45 7.52 0.97
N PRO A 136 19.73 8.23 1.85
CA PRO A 136 18.34 7.93 2.17
C PRO A 136 17.47 7.91 0.90
N GLY A 137 16.42 7.10 0.88
CA GLY A 137 15.56 7.02 -0.28
C GLY A 137 14.26 6.27 -0.06
N TRP A 138 13.33 6.45 -0.98
CA TRP A 138 12.03 5.79 -0.90
C TRP A 138 12.11 4.33 -1.30
N ILE A 139 11.40 3.49 -0.55
CA ILE A 139 11.26 2.08 -0.85
C ILE A 139 9.79 1.68 -0.87
N ILE A 140 9.49 0.66 -1.68
CA ILE A 140 8.26 -0.11 -1.56
C ILE A 140 8.61 -1.54 -1.15
N ASN A 141 7.86 -2.09 -0.21
CA ASN A 141 7.96 -3.49 0.18
C ASN A 141 6.68 -4.24 -0.21
N ASN A 142 6.69 -5.57 -0.17
CA ASN A 142 5.49 -6.41 -0.29
C ASN A 142 5.07 -6.99 1.08
N ARG A 143 5.24 -6.24 2.17
CA ARG A 143 4.86 -6.67 3.53
C ARG A 143 3.35 -6.50 3.74
N SER A 144 2.58 -7.31 3.04
CA SER A 144 1.15 -7.51 3.29
C SER A 144 0.93 -8.95 3.71
N GLY A 145 0.31 -9.15 4.88
CA GLY A 145 0.00 -10.49 5.39
C GLY A 145 -0.92 -11.30 4.47
N ARG A 146 -1.66 -10.62 3.57
CA ARG A 146 -2.64 -11.25 2.68
C ARG A 146 -2.20 -11.25 1.21
N TYR A 147 -1.68 -10.13 0.70
CA TYR A 147 -1.40 -9.98 -0.74
C TYR A 147 0.10 -9.93 -1.08
N GLY A 148 0.97 -10.08 -0.08
CA GLY A 148 2.41 -9.90 -0.23
C GLY A 148 3.20 -11.20 -0.37
N SER A 149 2.67 -12.32 0.12
CA SER A 149 3.45 -13.54 0.40
C SER A 149 3.84 -14.34 -0.86
N ALA A 150 5.02 -14.97 -0.83
CA ALA A 150 5.41 -15.96 -1.84
C ALA A 150 4.49 -17.20 -1.84
N LYS A 151 3.82 -17.50 -0.71
CA LYS A 151 2.83 -18.60 -0.60
C LYS A 151 1.66 -18.44 -1.58
N ILE A 152 1.32 -17.21 -1.96
CA ILE A 152 0.29 -16.90 -2.96
C ILE A 152 0.90 -16.55 -4.33
N GLY A 153 2.15 -16.96 -4.57
CA GLY A 153 2.87 -16.78 -5.84
C GLY A 153 3.41 -15.37 -6.10
N ARG A 154 3.62 -14.53 -5.06
CA ARG A 154 4.31 -13.24 -5.27
C ARG A 154 5.81 -13.45 -5.45
N THR A 155 6.39 -12.78 -6.45
CA THR A 155 7.82 -12.87 -6.78
C THR A 155 8.50 -11.50 -6.64
N ARG A 156 9.83 -11.51 -6.60
CA ARG A 156 10.63 -10.27 -6.63
C ARG A 156 10.36 -9.46 -7.90
N ASP A 157 10.20 -10.12 -9.04
CA ASP A 157 9.92 -9.48 -10.31
C ASP A 157 8.57 -8.76 -10.32
N HIS A 158 7.54 -9.32 -9.67
CA HIS A 158 6.28 -8.62 -9.49
C HIS A 158 6.48 -7.29 -8.77
N LEU A 159 7.23 -7.27 -7.67
CA LEU A 159 7.51 -6.03 -6.93
C LEU A 159 8.37 -5.04 -7.72
N VAL A 160 9.38 -5.52 -8.47
CA VAL A 160 10.18 -4.70 -9.38
C VAL A 160 9.29 -4.04 -10.45
N ASN A 161 8.33 -4.78 -11.00
CA ASN A 161 7.38 -4.24 -11.97
C ASN A 161 6.44 -3.20 -11.35
N VAL A 162 6.05 -3.34 -10.08
CA VAL A 162 5.34 -2.28 -9.36
C VAL A 162 6.20 -1.02 -9.22
N ALA A 163 7.49 -1.14 -8.90
CA ALA A 163 8.39 0.02 -8.85
C ALA A 163 8.49 0.72 -10.22
N LYS A 164 8.54 -0.05 -11.32
CA LYS A 164 8.44 0.50 -12.69
C LYS A 164 7.11 1.20 -12.95
N LEU A 165 6.01 0.69 -12.38
CA LEU A 165 4.69 1.33 -12.49
C LEU A 165 4.64 2.68 -11.75
N PHE A 166 5.24 2.80 -10.55
CA PHE A 166 5.45 4.09 -9.89
C PHE A 166 6.28 5.05 -10.75
N LYS A 167 7.33 4.53 -11.41
CA LYS A 167 8.21 5.33 -12.27
C LYS A 167 7.48 5.96 -13.46
N LYS A 168 6.40 5.34 -13.95
CA LYS A 168 5.52 5.95 -14.99
C LYS A 168 4.86 7.26 -14.54
N TYR A 169 4.82 7.52 -13.23
CA TYR A 169 4.31 8.74 -12.62
C TYR A 169 5.43 9.62 -12.03
N ASP A 170 6.68 9.44 -12.51
CA ASP A 170 7.89 10.14 -12.03
C ASP A 170 8.19 9.96 -10.54
N ILE A 171 7.69 8.88 -9.94
CA ILE A 171 7.98 8.52 -8.55
C ILE A 171 9.03 7.40 -8.56
N THR A 172 10.18 7.66 -7.97
CA THR A 172 11.27 6.69 -7.89
C THR A 172 11.26 6.02 -6.52
N VAL A 173 11.08 4.70 -6.51
CA VAL A 173 11.09 3.85 -5.32
C VAL A 173 11.96 2.63 -5.55
N ARG A 174 12.70 2.18 -4.53
CA ARG A 174 13.45 0.92 -4.59
C ARG A 174 12.59 -0.25 -4.08
N PRO A 175 12.51 -1.38 -4.79
CA PRO A 175 11.80 -2.55 -4.29
C PRO A 175 12.61 -3.24 -3.19
N SER A 176 11.96 -3.54 -2.06
CA SER A 176 12.50 -4.33 -0.95
C SER A 176 11.62 -5.57 -0.75
N PHE A 177 12.04 -6.68 -1.35
CA PHE A 177 11.22 -7.89 -1.38
C PHE A 177 11.34 -8.70 -0.08
N TRP A 178 10.18 -9.09 0.46
CA TRP A 178 10.01 -9.97 1.61
C TRP A 178 9.34 -11.27 1.15
N ALA A 179 9.95 -12.43 1.41
CA ALA A 179 9.45 -13.70 0.91
C ALA A 179 8.24 -14.26 1.68
N GLY A 180 7.93 -13.71 2.86
CA GLY A 180 7.00 -14.37 3.78
C GLY A 180 7.70 -15.32 4.74
N ALA A 181 7.11 -15.53 5.92
CA ALA A 181 7.30 -16.74 6.72
C ALA A 181 6.13 -17.70 6.45
#